data_AF-A0A8S1GUY7-F1
#
_entry.id   AF-A0A8S1GUY7-F1
#
_cell.length_a   1.000
_cell.length_b   1.000
_cell.length_c   1.000
_cell.angle_alpha   90.00
_cell.angle_beta   90.00
_cell.angle_gamma   90.00
#
_symmetry.space_group_name_H-M   'P 1'
#
loop_
_entity.id
_entity.type
_entity.pdbx_description
1 polymer ?
#
loop_
_entity_poly.entity_id
_entity_poly.type
_entity_poly.pdbx_seq_one_letter_code
_entity_poly.pdbx_strand_id
1 'polypeptide(L)'
;MAANFSHVCLNEKQQMMSGSSLEYSLQRYFYPALAVFGILGNFLNLTVLLNRSMRSRANTFLAVLAFADIIFLFLLFPNILANYSIFTYNYYFRWFYFYTKVHLISLANWCSSVAIWCVIAVCADRLVGIQKPLYARATWSSWKMPALVVGIVSGCGLLTFYQHFEYVCLVRSYCHETQLYSRCLPVNAEKWWGQRPNPFSAGYQRVVSSCKLAFIFLMIILPIILLTFLNLTLLCALRKRQKHLSFATDMSDRRNSDHMQKTENRVTLTVAFIVTMFTLTNGPSALVHLARHAYQLQPEELYDLTMICSTLVICGKASNFILFCLGSKHFRVRLLRLTQRKVNRKIGTL
;
A
#
# COMPACT_ATOMS: atom_id res chain seq x y z
N MET A 1 -20.19 24.74 29.30
CA MET A 1 -19.87 23.71 30.30
C MET A 1 -19.70 22.38 29.58
N ALA A 2 -18.50 21.78 29.62
CA ALA A 2 -18.31 20.41 29.17
C ALA A 2 -19.05 19.50 30.17
N ALA A 3 -20.01 18.72 29.70
CA ALA A 3 -20.69 17.75 30.57
C ALA A 3 -19.64 16.79 31.14
N ASN A 4 -19.59 16.67 32.47
CA ASN A 4 -18.66 15.82 33.17
C ASN A 4 -19.19 14.37 33.16
N PHE A 5 -18.54 13.48 32.44
CA PHE A 5 -18.91 12.06 32.33
C PHE A 5 -18.06 11.16 33.24
N SER A 6 -17.31 11.74 34.19
CA SER A 6 -16.46 11.00 35.12
C SER A 6 -17.22 9.93 35.91
N HIS A 7 -18.50 10.12 36.20
CA HIS A 7 -19.30 9.18 36.99
C HIS A 7 -19.88 8.01 36.18
N VAL A 8 -19.75 8.02 34.86
CA VAL A 8 -20.26 6.96 33.98
C VAL A 8 -19.12 6.02 33.61
N CYS A 9 -19.27 4.72 33.91
CA CYS A 9 -18.33 3.68 33.51
C CYS A 9 -18.87 2.93 32.29
N LEU A 10 -17.98 2.61 31.35
CA LEU A 10 -18.29 1.90 30.11
C LEU A 10 -18.14 0.39 30.32
N ASN A 11 -19.08 -0.38 29.76
CA ASN A 11 -19.01 -1.84 29.72
C ASN A 11 -17.89 -2.30 28.77
N GLU A 12 -17.40 -3.54 28.94
CA GLU A 12 -16.34 -4.10 28.08
C GLU A 12 -16.66 -4.01 26.59
N LYS A 13 -17.91 -4.30 26.20
CA LYS A 13 -18.37 -4.18 24.80
C LYS A 13 -18.29 -2.75 24.27
N GLN A 14 -18.53 -1.74 25.10
CA GLN A 14 -18.45 -0.32 24.72
C GLN A 14 -17.01 0.16 24.62
N GLN A 15 -16.09 -0.54 25.28
CA GLN A 15 -14.67 -0.31 25.19
C GLN A 15 -14.02 -1.04 24.01
N MET A 16 -14.68 -2.04 23.41
CA MET A 16 -14.13 -2.70 22.23
C MET A 16 -13.89 -1.67 21.11
N MET A 17 -12.71 -1.74 20.49
CA MET A 17 -12.32 -0.82 19.43
C MET A 17 -12.73 -1.30 18.02
N SER A 18 -13.18 -2.55 17.91
CA SER A 18 -13.71 -3.14 16.69
C SER A 18 -15.22 -2.88 16.55
N GLY A 19 -15.65 -2.44 15.38
CA GLY A 19 -17.05 -2.22 15.01
C GLY A 19 -17.81 -3.48 14.60
N SER A 20 -17.12 -4.54 14.14
CA SER A 20 -17.75 -5.82 13.79
C SER A 20 -16.95 -7.04 14.27
N SER A 21 -17.62 -8.19 14.43
CA SER A 21 -16.97 -9.47 14.78
C SER A 21 -15.96 -9.91 13.73
N LEU A 22 -16.20 -9.54 12.46
CA LEU A 22 -15.28 -9.77 11.35
C LEU A 22 -14.01 -8.94 11.52
N GLU A 23 -14.15 -7.64 11.78
CA GLU A 23 -13.01 -6.74 12.03
C GLU A 23 -12.17 -7.22 13.21
N TYR A 24 -12.82 -7.60 14.31
CA TYR A 24 -12.16 -8.15 15.49
C TYR A 24 -11.31 -9.38 15.15
N SER A 25 -11.87 -10.33 14.40
CA SER A 25 -11.18 -11.57 14.03
C SER A 25 -9.99 -11.31 13.09
N LEU A 26 -10.18 -10.43 12.09
CA LEU A 26 -9.13 -10.05 11.15
C LEU A 26 -7.98 -9.32 11.85
N GLN A 27 -8.28 -8.32 12.67
CA GLN A 27 -7.26 -7.50 13.33
C GLN A 27 -6.50 -8.28 14.42
N ARG A 28 -7.16 -9.21 15.11
CA ARG A 28 -6.54 -9.98 16.20
C ARG A 28 -5.74 -11.19 15.76
N TYR A 29 -6.13 -11.87 14.68
CA TYR A 29 -5.48 -13.13 14.27
C TYR A 29 -4.80 -13.04 12.91
N PHE A 30 -5.46 -12.44 11.91
CA PHE A 30 -4.97 -12.48 10.53
C PHE A 30 -3.93 -11.39 10.23
N TYR A 31 -4.22 -10.14 10.60
CA TYR A 31 -3.35 -8.99 10.34
C TYR A 31 -1.97 -9.07 11.02
N PRO A 32 -1.79 -9.54 12.27
CA PRO A 32 -0.47 -9.66 12.87
C PRO A 32 0.44 -10.62 12.08
N ALA A 33 -0.06 -11.80 11.74
CA ALA A 33 0.69 -12.79 10.95
C ALA A 33 1.06 -12.23 9.58
N LEU A 34 0.11 -11.56 8.92
CA LEU A 34 0.30 -10.96 7.61
C LEU A 34 1.29 -9.80 7.64
N ALA A 35 1.25 -8.95 8.66
CA ALA A 35 2.17 -7.82 8.84
C ALA A 35 3.60 -8.30 9.10
N VAL A 36 3.80 -9.29 9.98
CA VAL A 36 5.12 -9.88 10.22
C VAL A 36 5.67 -10.54 8.96
N PHE A 37 4.87 -11.37 8.30
CA PHE A 37 5.26 -12.01 7.04
C PHE A 37 5.62 -10.98 5.96
N GLY A 38 4.78 -9.96 5.79
CA GLY A 38 4.97 -8.91 4.79
C GLY A 38 6.20 -8.03 5.06
N ILE A 39 6.48 -7.69 6.31
CA ILE A 39 7.70 -6.93 6.67
C ILE A 39 8.95 -7.76 6.37
N LEU A 40 8.99 -9.01 6.81
CA LEU A 40 10.14 -9.89 6.58
C LEU A 40 10.37 -10.11 5.07
N GLY A 41 9.29 -10.38 4.32
CA GLY A 41 9.35 -10.57 2.88
C GLY A 41 9.85 -9.32 2.14
N ASN A 42 9.29 -8.15 2.45
CA ASN A 42 9.71 -6.91 1.79
C ASN A 42 11.11 -6.47 2.21
N PHE A 43 11.57 -6.79 3.42
CA PHE A 43 12.95 -6.56 3.84
C PHE A 43 13.95 -7.41 3.04
N LEU A 44 13.60 -8.67 2.77
CA LEU A 44 14.39 -9.54 1.88
C LEU A 44 14.41 -8.99 0.45
N ASN A 45 13.26 -8.54 -0.08
CA ASN A 45 13.18 -7.88 -1.39
C ASN A 45 14.14 -6.69 -1.46
N LEU A 46 14.06 -5.79 -0.48
CA LEU A 46 14.90 -4.60 -0.40
C LEU A 46 16.39 -4.95 -0.38
N THR A 47 16.77 -5.95 0.43
CA THR A 47 18.16 -6.44 0.53
C THR A 47 18.69 -6.95 -0.82
N VAL A 48 17.88 -7.68 -1.58
CA VAL A 48 18.28 -8.23 -2.88
C VAL A 48 18.34 -7.13 -3.95
N LEU A 49 17.37 -6.20 -3.96
CA LEU A 49 17.24 -5.16 -4.97
C LEU A 49 18.27 -4.04 -4.82
N LEU A 50 18.68 -3.70 -3.59
CA LEU A 50 19.73 -2.69 -3.32
C LEU A 50 21.14 -3.18 -3.67
N ASN A 51 21.31 -4.43 -4.06
CA ASN A 51 22.60 -4.97 -4.45
C ASN A 51 23.15 -4.28 -5.71
N ARG A 52 24.43 -3.90 -5.73
CA ARG A 52 25.07 -3.17 -6.84
C ARG A 52 24.91 -3.88 -8.19
N SER A 53 24.89 -5.22 -8.21
CA SER A 53 24.71 -6.02 -9.42
C SER A 53 23.27 -6.00 -9.98
N MET A 54 22.30 -5.53 -9.21
CA MET A 54 20.88 -5.47 -9.56
C MET A 54 20.41 -4.05 -9.85
N ARG A 55 21.28 -3.05 -9.85
CA ARG A 55 20.88 -1.65 -9.99
C ARG A 55 20.35 -1.39 -11.40
N SER A 56 19.05 -1.17 -11.51
CA SER A 56 18.37 -0.75 -12.75
C SER A 56 17.25 0.24 -12.40
N ARG A 57 16.71 0.94 -13.41
CA ARG A 57 15.62 1.92 -13.22
C ARG A 57 14.40 1.26 -12.56
N ALA A 58 13.90 0.19 -13.16
CA ALA A 58 12.80 -0.61 -12.60
C ALA A 58 13.10 -1.13 -11.19
N ASN A 59 14.31 -1.63 -10.93
CA ASN A 59 14.65 -2.15 -9.60
C ASN A 59 14.75 -1.05 -8.52
N THR A 60 15.01 0.20 -8.92
CA THR A 60 14.96 1.34 -8.00
C THR A 60 13.52 1.61 -7.56
N PHE A 61 12.56 1.65 -8.50
CA PHE A 61 11.14 1.78 -8.14
C PHE A 61 10.62 0.59 -7.33
N LEU A 62 11.05 -0.63 -7.66
CA LEU A 62 10.69 -1.83 -6.87
C LEU A 62 11.27 -1.80 -5.45
N ALA A 63 12.45 -1.18 -5.25
CA ALA A 63 13.02 -0.97 -3.93
C ALA A 63 12.24 0.09 -3.13
N VAL A 64 11.85 1.20 -3.77
CA VAL A 64 10.99 2.24 -3.14
C VAL A 64 9.63 1.64 -2.78
N LEU A 65 9.04 0.83 -3.65
CA LEU A 65 7.82 0.06 -3.40
C LEU A 65 7.96 -0.82 -2.14
N ALA A 66 9.00 -1.66 -2.08
CA ALA A 66 9.23 -2.54 -0.93
C ALA A 66 9.44 -1.76 0.37
N PHE A 67 10.13 -0.61 0.30
CA PHE A 67 10.32 0.27 1.45
C PHE A 67 9.00 0.91 1.92
N ALA A 68 8.19 1.42 1.00
CA ALA A 68 6.87 1.98 1.31
C ALA A 68 5.92 0.93 1.91
N ASP A 69 5.95 -0.31 1.40
CA ASP A 69 5.13 -1.40 1.93
C ASP A 69 5.57 -1.83 3.35
N ILE A 70 6.87 -1.80 3.67
CA ILE A 70 7.35 -2.03 5.05
C ILE A 70 6.79 -0.96 5.99
N ILE A 71 6.88 0.32 5.62
CA ILE A 71 6.36 1.41 6.45
C ILE A 71 4.85 1.28 6.61
N PHE A 72 4.11 0.99 5.53
CA PHE A 72 2.67 0.76 5.57
C PHE A 72 2.30 -0.34 6.57
N LEU A 73 2.95 -1.51 6.49
CA LEU A 73 2.68 -2.63 7.39
C LEU A 73 3.09 -2.32 8.83
N PHE A 74 4.15 -1.54 9.03
CA PHE A 74 4.56 -1.08 10.36
C PHE A 74 3.53 -0.12 10.98
N LEU A 75 2.99 0.81 10.20
CA LEU A 75 1.96 1.76 10.64
C LEU A 75 0.61 1.09 10.96
N LEU A 76 0.40 -0.16 10.53
CA LEU A 76 -0.78 -0.96 10.87
C LEU A 76 -0.71 -1.53 12.30
N PHE A 77 0.48 -1.69 12.89
CA PHE A 77 0.65 -2.33 14.20
C PHE A 77 -0.13 -1.66 15.33
N PRO A 78 -0.16 -0.33 15.48
CA PRO A 78 -0.95 0.30 16.55
C PRO A 78 -2.44 -0.09 16.51
N ASN A 79 -3.03 -0.23 15.31
CA ASN A 79 -4.41 -0.69 15.18
C ASN A 79 -4.56 -2.17 15.55
N ILE A 80 -3.61 -3.02 15.15
CA ILE A 80 -3.58 -4.44 15.55
C ILE A 80 -3.49 -4.57 17.07
N LEU A 81 -2.55 -3.85 17.69
CA LEU A 81 -2.31 -3.88 19.15
C LEU A 81 -3.55 -3.43 19.92
N ALA A 82 -4.27 -2.42 19.42
CA ALA A 82 -5.48 -1.88 20.05
C ALA A 82 -6.59 -2.92 20.29
N ASN A 83 -6.59 -4.06 19.59
CA ASN A 83 -7.58 -5.13 19.71
C ASN A 83 -7.21 -6.23 20.73
N TYR A 84 -6.00 -6.19 21.29
CA TYR A 84 -5.61 -7.09 22.37
C TYR A 84 -5.98 -6.49 23.72
N SER A 85 -6.63 -7.26 24.58
CA SER A 85 -7.13 -6.82 25.89
C SER A 85 -6.08 -6.05 26.72
N ILE A 86 -4.82 -6.49 26.70
CA ILE A 86 -3.69 -5.84 27.39
C ILE A 86 -3.56 -4.37 26.98
N PHE A 87 -3.69 -4.06 25.69
CA PHE A 87 -3.57 -2.71 25.14
C PHE A 87 -4.91 -1.98 25.09
N THR A 88 -6.01 -2.73 24.87
CA THR A 88 -7.37 -2.17 24.90
C THR A 88 -7.64 -1.52 26.25
N TYR A 89 -7.32 -2.17 27.37
CA TYR A 89 -7.60 -1.64 28.71
C TYR A 89 -6.49 -0.73 29.26
N ASN A 90 -5.38 -0.55 28.54
CA ASN A 90 -4.30 0.33 28.97
C ASN A 90 -4.63 1.80 28.62
N TYR A 91 -4.71 2.63 29.66
CA TYR A 91 -5.01 4.07 29.52
C TYR A 91 -4.00 4.80 28.64
N TYR A 92 -2.70 4.63 28.89
CA TYR A 92 -1.64 5.34 28.17
C TYR A 92 -1.59 4.96 26.69
N PHE A 93 -1.75 3.67 26.38
CA PHE A 93 -1.81 3.21 25.00
C PHE A 93 -3.04 3.79 24.28
N ARG A 94 -4.22 3.75 24.92
CA ARG A 94 -5.45 4.34 24.36
C ARG A 94 -5.31 5.83 24.09
N TRP A 95 -4.74 6.56 25.05
CA TRP A 95 -4.48 7.98 24.91
C TRP A 95 -3.62 8.23 23.66
N PHE A 96 -2.45 7.59 23.57
CA PHE A 96 -1.58 7.69 22.41
C PHE A 96 -2.30 7.31 21.11
N TYR A 97 -3.01 6.19 21.09
CA TYR A 97 -3.70 5.67 19.91
C TYR A 97 -4.81 6.61 19.42
N PHE A 98 -5.65 7.14 20.32
CA PHE A 98 -6.76 8.00 19.91
C PHE A 98 -6.32 9.34 19.33
N TYR A 99 -5.20 9.91 19.81
CA TYR A 99 -4.64 11.14 19.25
C TYR A 99 -3.85 10.88 17.95
N THR A 100 -3.21 9.73 17.81
CA THR A 100 -2.34 9.45 16.65
C THR A 100 -3.00 8.67 15.52
N LYS A 101 -4.11 7.94 15.76
CA LYS A 101 -4.71 7.02 14.76
C LYS A 101 -5.00 7.65 13.40
N VAL A 102 -5.51 8.87 13.35
CA VAL A 102 -5.84 9.56 12.08
C VAL A 102 -4.55 9.84 11.30
N HIS A 103 -3.50 10.27 11.99
CA HIS A 103 -2.18 10.52 11.40
C HIS A 103 -1.51 9.22 10.95
N LEU A 104 -1.60 8.14 11.74
CA LEU A 104 -1.08 6.82 11.35
C LEU A 104 -1.75 6.30 10.08
N ILE A 105 -3.08 6.39 9.99
CA ILE A 105 -3.84 6.01 8.80
C ILE A 105 -3.46 6.89 7.61
N SER A 106 -3.30 8.20 7.82
CA SER A 106 -2.89 9.12 6.74
C SER A 106 -1.49 8.83 6.21
N LEU A 107 -0.53 8.56 7.09
CA LEU A 107 0.81 8.12 6.71
C LEU A 107 0.79 6.78 5.97
N ALA A 108 -0.05 5.83 6.41
CA ALA A 108 -0.22 4.56 5.73
C ALA A 108 -0.79 4.77 4.31
N ASN A 109 -1.80 5.63 4.16
CA ASN A 109 -2.36 5.98 2.85
C ASN A 109 -1.31 6.64 1.95
N TRP A 110 -0.47 7.52 2.49
CA TRP A 110 0.64 8.11 1.75
C TRP A 110 1.60 7.04 1.23
N CYS A 111 2.06 6.13 2.09
CA CYS A 111 2.93 5.01 1.69
C CYS A 111 2.25 4.13 0.63
N SER A 112 0.95 3.86 0.79
CA SER A 112 0.18 3.07 -0.18
C SER A 112 0.12 3.77 -1.55
N SER A 113 -0.16 5.08 -1.60
CA SER A 113 -0.15 5.88 -2.83
C SER A 113 1.21 5.89 -3.51
N VAL A 114 2.30 6.09 -2.75
CA VAL A 114 3.67 6.04 -3.30
C VAL A 114 3.94 4.69 -3.96
N ALA A 115 3.56 3.60 -3.30
CA ALA A 115 3.71 2.26 -3.84
C ALA A 115 2.91 2.06 -5.13
N ILE A 116 1.65 2.49 -5.21
CA ILE A 116 0.82 2.42 -6.43
C ILE A 116 1.51 3.13 -7.60
N TRP A 117 1.95 4.37 -7.40
CA TRP A 117 2.63 5.16 -8.44
C TRP A 117 3.99 4.59 -8.82
N CYS A 118 4.71 3.96 -7.90
CA CYS A 118 5.93 3.22 -8.21
C CYS A 118 5.64 2.02 -9.12
N VAL A 119 4.54 1.28 -8.90
CA VAL A 119 4.15 0.17 -9.79
C VAL A 119 3.83 0.68 -11.19
N ILE A 120 3.10 1.80 -11.30
CA ILE A 120 2.82 2.45 -12.60
C ILE A 120 4.13 2.84 -13.30
N ALA A 121 5.08 3.45 -12.58
CA ALA A 121 6.37 3.83 -13.12
C ALA A 121 7.18 2.60 -13.60
N VAL A 122 7.13 1.48 -12.88
CA VAL A 122 7.73 0.21 -13.31
C VAL A 122 7.07 -0.31 -14.59
N CYS A 123 5.74 -0.30 -14.67
CA CYS A 123 5.02 -0.70 -15.89
C CYS A 123 5.43 0.13 -17.10
N ALA A 124 5.46 1.46 -16.92
CA ALA A 124 5.82 2.40 -17.97
C ALA A 124 7.28 2.19 -18.43
N ASP A 125 8.23 2.05 -17.51
CA ASP A 125 9.63 1.76 -17.83
C ASP A 125 9.78 0.45 -18.62
N ARG A 126 9.04 -0.60 -18.24
CA ARG A 126 9.04 -1.88 -18.97
C ARG A 126 8.41 -1.77 -20.35
N LEU A 127 7.30 -1.06 -20.48
CA LEU A 127 6.65 -0.89 -21.77
C LEU A 127 7.53 -0.12 -22.75
N VAL A 128 8.15 0.98 -22.30
CA VAL A 128 9.15 1.74 -23.08
C VAL A 128 10.34 0.84 -23.44
N GLY A 129 10.79 0.00 -22.51
CA GLY A 129 11.81 -1.02 -22.73
C GLY A 129 11.54 -1.95 -23.91
N ILE A 130 10.29 -2.39 -24.05
CA ILE A 130 9.86 -3.34 -25.10
C ILE A 130 9.64 -2.63 -26.43
N GLN A 131 8.99 -1.46 -26.41
CA GLN A 131 8.64 -0.73 -27.63
C GLN A 131 9.84 -0.04 -28.27
N LYS A 132 10.76 0.49 -27.46
CA LYS A 132 11.91 1.29 -27.91
C LYS A 132 13.20 0.80 -27.24
N PRO A 133 13.76 -0.36 -27.66
CA PRO A 133 14.93 -0.96 -27.01
C PRO A 133 16.19 -0.07 -27.07
N LEU A 134 16.33 0.76 -28.10
CA LEU A 134 17.43 1.72 -28.24
C LEU A 134 17.32 2.88 -27.25
N TYR A 135 16.10 3.39 -27.02
CA TYR A 135 15.85 4.42 -26.00
C TYR A 135 15.95 3.86 -24.58
N ALA A 136 15.61 2.58 -24.39
CA ALA A 136 15.75 1.91 -23.11
C ALA A 136 17.22 1.81 -22.64
N ARG A 137 18.16 1.69 -23.59
CA ARG A 137 19.62 1.74 -23.37
C ARG A 137 20.18 3.14 -23.20
N ALA A 138 19.43 4.19 -23.53
CA ALA A 138 19.87 5.56 -23.31
C ALA A 138 19.99 5.82 -21.80
N THR A 139 21.21 6.16 -21.37
CA THR A 139 21.54 6.41 -19.97
C THR A 139 20.83 7.67 -19.48
N TRP A 140 19.94 7.52 -18.50
CA TRP A 140 19.44 8.67 -17.75
C TRP A 140 20.58 9.29 -16.94
N SER A 141 20.63 10.62 -16.91
CA SER A 141 21.56 11.32 -16.03
C SER A 141 21.27 10.96 -14.57
N SER A 142 22.33 10.89 -13.76
CA SER A 142 22.28 10.41 -12.37
C SER A 142 21.25 11.12 -11.48
N TRP A 143 20.87 12.35 -11.81
CA TRP A 143 19.90 13.17 -11.07
C TRP A 143 18.44 12.95 -11.44
N LYS A 144 18.13 12.49 -12.66
CA LYS A 144 16.73 12.37 -13.13
C LYS A 144 15.95 11.30 -12.38
N MET A 145 16.59 10.17 -12.05
CA MET A 145 15.93 9.07 -11.32
C MET A 145 15.59 9.47 -9.87
N PRO A 146 16.52 10.00 -9.05
CA PRO A 146 16.19 10.52 -7.73
C PRO A 146 15.14 11.64 -7.78
N ALA A 147 15.24 12.58 -8.71
CA ALA A 147 14.27 13.67 -8.85
C ALA A 147 12.86 13.14 -9.13
N LEU A 148 12.72 12.13 -10.00
CA LEU A 148 11.43 11.50 -10.29
C LEU A 148 10.86 10.77 -9.06
N VAL A 149 11.69 10.03 -8.32
CA VAL A 149 11.26 9.36 -7.09
C VAL A 149 10.82 10.38 -6.04
N VAL A 150 11.60 11.43 -5.82
CA VAL A 150 11.24 12.52 -4.89
C VAL A 150 9.94 13.17 -5.32
N GLY A 151 9.76 13.44 -6.62
CA GLY A 151 8.52 14.00 -7.17
C GLY A 151 7.30 13.12 -6.95
N ILE A 152 7.42 11.79 -7.10
CA ILE A 152 6.35 10.84 -6.77
C ILE A 152 6.04 10.89 -5.27
N VAL A 153 7.06 10.82 -4.41
CA VAL A 153 6.88 10.82 -2.95
C VAL A 153 6.23 12.12 -2.47
N SER A 154 6.71 13.27 -2.93
CA SER A 154 6.18 14.58 -2.56
C SER A 154 4.80 14.82 -3.14
N GLY A 155 4.55 14.44 -4.40
CA GLY A 155 3.26 14.58 -5.06
C GLY A 155 2.17 13.75 -4.38
N CYS A 156 2.47 12.49 -4.04
CA CYS A 156 1.58 11.67 -3.23
C CYS A 156 1.34 12.29 -1.85
N GLY A 157 2.40 12.76 -1.18
CA GLY A 157 2.31 13.34 0.16
C GLY A 157 1.44 14.60 0.20
N LEU A 158 1.60 15.48 -0.78
CA LEU A 158 0.78 16.69 -0.90
C LEU A 158 -0.71 16.36 -1.08
N LEU A 159 -1.02 15.38 -1.92
CA LEU A 159 -2.39 14.96 -2.20
C LEU A 159 -3.04 14.16 -1.07
N THR A 160 -2.26 13.52 -0.19
CA THR A 160 -2.79 12.84 1.01
C THR A 160 -2.74 13.69 2.27
N PHE A 161 -2.05 14.84 2.25
CA PHE A 161 -1.82 15.67 3.44
C PHE A 161 -3.14 16.09 4.14
N TYR A 162 -4.17 16.42 3.35
CA TYR A 162 -5.48 16.83 3.90
C TYR A 162 -6.09 15.78 4.85
N GLN A 163 -5.76 14.49 4.70
CA GLN A 163 -6.28 13.42 5.54
C GLN A 163 -5.83 13.54 7.01
N HIS A 164 -4.74 14.25 7.30
CA HIS A 164 -4.31 14.54 8.67
C HIS A 164 -5.33 15.42 9.41
N PHE A 165 -6.14 16.18 8.67
CA PHE A 165 -7.10 17.13 9.21
C PHE A 165 -8.54 16.86 8.73
N GLU A 166 -8.78 15.80 7.95
CA GLU A 166 -10.12 15.44 7.45
C GLU A 166 -11.05 15.01 8.61
N TYR A 167 -10.50 14.38 9.64
CA TYR A 167 -11.25 13.87 10.79
C TYR A 167 -10.82 14.55 12.07
N VAL A 168 -11.81 14.92 12.89
CA VAL A 168 -11.58 15.41 14.24
C VAL A 168 -12.10 14.37 15.23
N CYS A 169 -11.22 13.92 16.10
CA CYS A 169 -11.53 12.90 17.10
C CYS A 169 -11.75 13.55 18.46
N LEU A 170 -12.99 13.48 18.96
CA LEU A 170 -13.30 13.89 20.32
C LEU A 170 -12.91 12.75 21.27
N VAL A 171 -11.95 13.03 22.15
CA VAL A 171 -11.51 12.11 23.22
C VAL A 171 -12.13 12.58 24.53
N ARG A 172 -12.75 11.67 25.27
CA ARG A 172 -13.33 11.94 26.60
C ARG A 172 -12.92 10.88 27.61
N SER A 173 -12.73 11.32 28.84
CA SER A 173 -12.51 10.47 30.00
C SER A 173 -13.85 10.06 30.63
N TYR A 174 -13.89 8.82 31.10
CA TYR A 174 -15.01 8.14 31.76
C TYR A 174 -14.47 7.43 33.00
N CYS A 175 -15.38 7.04 33.91
CA CYS A 175 -15.08 6.25 35.10
C CYS A 175 -13.91 6.80 35.94
N HIS A 176 -14.09 7.95 36.58
CA HIS A 176 -13.06 8.63 37.38
C HIS A 176 -11.72 8.76 36.65
N GLU A 177 -11.77 9.08 35.36
CA GLU A 177 -10.59 9.25 34.49
C GLU A 177 -9.77 7.98 34.21
N THR A 178 -10.30 6.80 34.55
CA THR A 178 -9.63 5.52 34.26
C THR A 178 -9.91 4.99 32.85
N GLN A 179 -10.98 5.47 32.20
CA GLN A 179 -11.43 4.99 30.90
C GLN A 179 -11.41 6.11 29.87
N LEU A 180 -10.90 5.82 28.67
CA LEU A 180 -10.87 6.74 27.54
C LEU A 180 -11.78 6.23 26.44
N TYR A 181 -12.60 7.13 25.89
CA TYR A 181 -13.43 6.86 24.73
C TYR A 181 -13.22 7.94 23.68
N SER A 182 -13.14 7.53 22.41
CA SER A 182 -12.91 8.43 21.28
C SER A 182 -13.89 8.18 20.16
N ARG A 183 -14.51 9.26 19.66
CA ARG A 183 -15.34 9.24 18.45
C ARG A 183 -14.87 10.31 17.48
N CYS A 184 -14.63 9.90 16.23
CA CYS A 184 -14.19 10.81 15.18
C CYS A 184 -15.34 11.15 14.25
N LEU A 185 -15.42 12.43 13.88
CA LEU A 185 -16.34 12.93 12.88
C LEU A 185 -15.53 13.58 11.75
N PRO A 186 -15.96 13.43 10.49
CA PRO A 186 -15.34 14.16 9.39
C PRO A 186 -15.65 15.65 9.54
N VAL A 187 -14.72 16.51 9.12
CA VAL A 187 -14.85 17.98 9.21
C VAL A 187 -16.10 18.50 8.50
N ASN A 188 -16.58 17.83 7.46
CA ASN A 188 -17.77 18.21 6.70
C ASN A 188 -19.05 17.50 7.19
N ALA A 189 -19.09 17.02 8.43
CA ALA A 189 -20.30 16.43 9.01
C ALA A 189 -21.41 17.49 9.17
N GLU A 190 -22.64 17.13 8.81
CA GLU A 190 -23.83 18.00 8.94
C GLU A 190 -24.20 18.25 10.40
N LYS A 191 -24.10 17.21 11.25
CA LYS A 191 -24.40 17.27 12.69
C LYS A 191 -23.12 17.10 13.49
N TRP A 192 -22.83 18.08 14.33
CA TRP A 192 -21.68 18.04 15.23
C TRP A 192 -22.04 17.40 16.58
N TRP A 193 -21.04 17.18 17.44
CA TRP A 193 -21.26 16.52 18.73
C TRP A 193 -22.36 17.21 19.55
N GLY A 194 -23.32 16.41 20.02
CA GLY A 194 -24.49 16.92 20.75
C GLY A 194 -25.48 17.67 19.86
N GLN A 195 -25.61 17.29 18.59
CA GLN A 195 -26.52 17.89 17.59
C GLN A 195 -26.28 19.40 17.36
N ARG A 196 -25.06 19.87 17.61
CA ARG A 196 -24.67 21.27 17.41
C ARG A 196 -24.37 21.54 15.94
N PRO A 197 -24.47 22.81 15.49
CA PRO A 197 -23.97 23.20 14.19
C PRO A 197 -22.46 22.97 14.11
N ASN A 198 -21.98 22.70 12.89
CA ASN A 198 -20.56 22.49 12.64
C ASN A 198 -19.75 23.76 12.94
N PRO A 199 -18.68 23.69 13.77
CA PRO A 199 -17.90 24.86 14.16
C PRO A 199 -16.94 25.36 13.07
N PHE A 200 -16.70 24.58 12.02
CA PHE A 200 -15.78 24.94 10.95
C PHE A 200 -16.44 25.83 9.90
N SER A 201 -15.70 26.79 9.37
CA SER A 201 -16.20 27.67 8.30
C SER A 201 -16.56 26.88 7.04
N ALA A 202 -17.60 27.32 6.32
CA ALA A 202 -18.03 26.68 5.08
C ALA A 202 -16.90 26.63 4.02
N GLY A 203 -16.01 27.63 4.01
CA GLY A 203 -14.82 27.66 3.16
C GLY A 203 -13.86 26.50 3.46
N TYR A 204 -13.55 26.28 4.74
CA TYR A 204 -12.67 25.18 5.15
C TYR A 204 -13.28 23.81 4.81
N GLN A 205 -14.58 23.62 5.07
CA GLN A 205 -15.29 22.38 4.73
C GLN A 205 -15.27 22.11 3.22
N ARG A 206 -15.40 23.16 2.38
CA ARG A 206 -15.33 23.06 0.93
C ARG A 206 -13.93 22.65 0.46
N VAL A 207 -12.88 23.25 1.03
CA VAL A 207 -11.48 22.89 0.70
C VAL A 207 -11.22 21.41 1.01
N VAL A 208 -11.57 20.94 2.22
CA VAL A 208 -11.39 19.53 2.60
C VAL A 208 -12.17 18.60 1.67
N SER A 209 -13.40 18.96 1.32
CA SER A 209 -14.22 18.19 0.39
C SER A 209 -13.62 18.14 -1.02
N SER A 210 -13.07 19.25 -1.52
CA SER A 210 -12.35 19.30 -2.80
C SER A 210 -11.08 18.47 -2.79
N CYS A 211 -10.29 18.51 -1.72
CA CYS A 211 -9.10 17.66 -1.57
C CYS A 211 -9.46 16.17 -1.55
N LYS A 212 -10.53 15.80 -0.84
CA LYS A 212 -11.07 14.43 -0.84
C LYS A 212 -11.46 13.97 -2.24
N LEU A 213 -12.14 14.83 -2.99
CA LEU A 213 -12.52 14.54 -4.38
C LEU A 213 -11.27 14.34 -5.26
N ALA A 214 -10.28 15.24 -5.15
CA ALA A 214 -9.02 15.14 -5.87
C ALA A 214 -8.28 13.83 -5.55
N PHE A 215 -8.27 13.40 -4.28
CA PHE A 215 -7.69 12.13 -3.87
C PHE A 215 -8.40 10.93 -4.52
N ILE A 216 -9.74 10.89 -4.52
CA ILE A 216 -10.49 9.80 -5.16
C ILE A 216 -10.15 9.72 -6.66
N PHE A 217 -10.13 10.83 -7.38
CA PHE A 217 -9.82 10.79 -8.81
C PHE A 217 -8.34 10.49 -9.10
N LEU A 218 -7.41 11.19 -8.44
CA LEU A 218 -5.99 11.15 -8.78
C LEU A 218 -5.23 9.99 -8.12
N MET A 219 -5.66 9.51 -6.96
CA MET A 219 -4.95 8.49 -6.18
C MET A 219 -5.67 7.13 -6.17
N ILE A 220 -6.92 7.06 -6.61
CA ILE A 220 -7.68 5.81 -6.68
C ILE A 220 -8.06 5.48 -8.13
N ILE A 221 -8.85 6.32 -8.78
CA ILE A 221 -9.42 6.01 -10.11
C ILE A 221 -8.35 6.04 -11.21
N LEU A 222 -7.62 7.15 -11.33
CA LEU A 222 -6.59 7.33 -12.35
C LEU A 222 -5.52 6.22 -12.28
N PRO A 223 -4.97 5.86 -11.11
CA PRO A 223 -3.99 4.78 -11.03
C PRO A 223 -4.50 3.43 -11.50
N ILE A 224 -5.77 3.09 -11.26
CA ILE A 224 -6.35 1.82 -11.72
C ILE A 224 -6.54 1.80 -13.22
N ILE A 225 -7.03 2.89 -13.80
CA ILE A 225 -7.16 3.02 -15.24
C ILE A 225 -5.78 2.89 -15.89
N LEU A 226 -4.77 3.58 -15.35
CA LEU A 226 -3.40 3.50 -15.84
C LEU A 226 -2.82 2.08 -15.66
N LEU A 227 -2.98 1.45 -14.51
CA LEU A 227 -2.46 0.10 -14.26
C LEU A 227 -3.12 -0.95 -15.17
N THR A 228 -4.44 -0.91 -15.31
CA THR A 228 -5.17 -1.83 -16.20
C THR A 228 -4.76 -1.63 -17.65
N PHE A 229 -4.74 -0.39 -18.14
CA PHE A 229 -4.29 -0.07 -19.49
C PHE A 229 -2.84 -0.48 -19.75
N LEU A 230 -1.92 -0.14 -18.85
CA LEU A 230 -0.51 -0.49 -18.97
C LEU A 230 -0.29 -1.99 -18.90
N ASN A 231 -1.00 -2.71 -18.03
CA ASN A 231 -0.90 -4.16 -17.89
C ASN A 231 -1.40 -4.89 -19.15
N LEU A 232 -2.55 -4.46 -19.68
CA LEU A 232 -3.08 -4.99 -20.94
C LEU A 232 -2.11 -4.73 -22.10
N THR A 233 -1.60 -3.50 -22.21
CA THR A 233 -0.64 -3.14 -23.26
C THR A 233 0.66 -3.94 -23.13
N LEU A 234 1.17 -4.13 -21.91
CA LEU A 234 2.36 -4.93 -21.63
C LEU A 234 2.17 -6.40 -22.03
N LEU A 235 1.03 -7.00 -21.67
CA LEU A 235 0.69 -8.38 -22.03
C LEU A 235 0.51 -8.53 -23.55
N CYS A 236 -0.15 -7.59 -24.21
CA CYS A 236 -0.31 -7.58 -25.66
C CYS A 236 1.05 -7.43 -26.37
N ALA A 237 1.91 -6.52 -25.92
CA ALA A 237 3.26 -6.34 -26.47
C ALA A 237 4.12 -7.60 -26.30
N LEU A 238 4.02 -8.27 -25.14
CA LEU A 238 4.67 -9.54 -24.88
C LEU A 238 4.19 -10.64 -25.82
N ARG A 239 2.86 -10.81 -25.98
CA ARG A 239 2.28 -11.79 -26.90
C ARG A 239 2.71 -11.54 -28.34
N LYS A 240 2.69 -10.28 -28.80
CA LYS A 240 3.13 -9.91 -30.15
C LYS A 240 4.60 -10.25 -30.37
N ARG A 241 5.48 -9.92 -29.40
CA ARG A 241 6.91 -10.25 -29.47
C ARG A 241 7.14 -11.77 -29.47
N GLN A 242 6.39 -12.53 -28.67
CA GLN A 242 6.48 -13.99 -28.63
C GLN A 242 6.05 -14.64 -29.95
N LYS A 243 4.96 -14.16 -30.56
CA LYS A 243 4.47 -14.64 -31.87
C LYS A 243 5.47 -14.33 -33.00
N HIS A 244 6.12 -13.17 -32.95
CA HIS A 244 7.13 -12.78 -33.94
C HIS A 244 8.44 -13.58 -33.79
N LEU A 245 8.78 -14.02 -32.57
CA LEU A 245 9.87 -14.97 -32.36
C LEU A 245 9.53 -16.36 -32.86
N SER A 246 8.32 -16.88 -32.60
CA SER A 246 7.92 -18.22 -33.04
C SER A 246 7.83 -18.36 -34.57
N PHE A 247 7.49 -17.27 -35.27
CA PHE A 247 7.51 -17.22 -36.74
C PHE A 247 8.91 -17.06 -37.34
N ALA A 248 9.87 -16.51 -36.58
CA ALA A 248 11.24 -16.29 -37.04
C ALA A 248 12.17 -17.50 -36.76
N THR A 249 11.62 -18.64 -36.32
CA THR A 249 12.39 -19.82 -35.88
C THR A 249 12.85 -20.76 -37.01
N ASP A 250 12.82 -20.32 -38.27
CA ASP A 250 13.13 -21.19 -39.42
C ASP A 250 14.49 -20.95 -40.12
N MET A 251 15.40 -20.15 -39.54
CA MET A 251 16.73 -19.94 -40.14
C MET A 251 17.84 -19.92 -39.07
N SER A 252 18.45 -21.11 -38.91
CA SER A 252 19.85 -21.49 -38.63
C SER A 252 20.83 -20.66 -37.79
N ASP A 253 20.57 -19.42 -37.40
CA ASP A 253 21.42 -18.65 -36.49
C ASP A 253 20.62 -18.30 -35.25
N ARG A 254 21.20 -18.34 -34.03
CA ARG A 254 20.80 -17.58 -32.79
C ARG A 254 20.86 -18.32 -31.44
N ARG A 255 21.73 -19.32 -31.22
CA ARG A 255 21.83 -19.98 -29.89
C ARG A 255 22.16 -19.02 -28.72
N ASN A 256 22.81 -17.88 -28.99
CA ASN A 256 23.21 -16.89 -27.97
C ASN A 256 22.21 -15.73 -27.75
N SER A 257 21.55 -15.22 -28.81
CA SER A 257 20.53 -14.17 -28.67
C SER A 257 19.22 -14.71 -28.10
N ASP A 258 18.91 -15.97 -28.37
CA ASP A 258 17.71 -16.65 -27.87
C ASP A 258 17.75 -16.81 -26.33
N HIS A 259 18.93 -17.00 -25.75
CA HIS A 259 19.12 -17.08 -24.30
C HIS A 259 18.90 -15.74 -23.59
N MET A 260 19.49 -14.65 -24.12
CA MET A 260 19.33 -13.28 -23.58
C MET A 260 17.87 -12.80 -23.72
N GLN A 261 17.23 -13.15 -24.84
CA GLN A 261 15.84 -12.78 -25.14
C GLN A 261 14.82 -13.57 -24.30
N LYS A 262 15.08 -14.86 -24.02
CA LYS A 262 14.33 -15.66 -23.05
C LYS A 262 14.47 -15.12 -21.62
N THR A 263 15.60 -14.49 -21.26
CA THR A 263 15.78 -13.88 -19.93
C THR A 263 14.99 -12.57 -19.79
N GLU A 264 15.01 -11.70 -20.80
CA GLU A 264 14.18 -10.48 -20.82
C GLU A 264 12.67 -10.77 -20.77
N ASN A 265 12.22 -11.78 -21.53
CA ASN A 265 10.81 -12.20 -21.51
C ASN A 265 10.38 -12.69 -20.12
N ARG A 266 11.23 -13.45 -19.41
CA ARG A 266 10.95 -13.90 -18.03
C ARG A 266 10.87 -12.73 -17.04
N VAL A 267 11.75 -11.73 -17.16
CA VAL A 267 11.72 -10.54 -16.30
C VAL A 267 10.46 -9.72 -16.55
N THR A 268 10.06 -9.56 -17.81
CA THR A 268 8.86 -8.79 -18.18
C THR A 268 7.57 -9.52 -17.76
N LEU A 269 7.54 -10.86 -17.87
CA LEU A 269 6.44 -11.70 -17.39
C LEU A 269 6.29 -11.62 -15.86
N THR A 270 7.40 -11.53 -15.13
CA THR A 270 7.39 -11.28 -13.68
C THR A 270 6.74 -9.96 -13.34
N VAL A 271 7.09 -8.88 -14.06
CA VAL A 271 6.48 -7.57 -13.85
C VAL A 271 4.99 -7.62 -14.20
N ALA A 272 4.59 -8.24 -15.31
CA ALA A 272 3.18 -8.40 -15.65
C ALA A 272 2.39 -9.17 -14.56
N PHE A 273 2.99 -10.20 -13.95
CA PHE A 273 2.39 -10.92 -12.84
C PHE A 273 2.26 -10.06 -11.57
N ILE A 274 3.31 -9.32 -11.21
CA ILE A 274 3.30 -8.37 -10.09
C ILE A 274 2.18 -7.33 -10.28
N VAL A 275 2.07 -6.77 -11.47
CA VAL A 275 1.10 -5.73 -11.82
C VAL A 275 -0.32 -6.27 -11.86
N THR A 276 -0.50 -7.49 -12.39
CA THR A 276 -1.80 -8.17 -12.38
C THR A 276 -2.25 -8.43 -10.95
N MET A 277 -1.37 -8.96 -10.09
CA MET A 277 -1.72 -9.24 -8.70
C MET A 277 -1.97 -7.96 -7.90
N PHE A 278 -1.19 -6.91 -8.17
CA PHE A 278 -1.42 -5.59 -7.58
C PHE A 278 -2.80 -5.01 -7.99
N THR A 279 -3.18 -5.16 -9.27
CA THR A 279 -4.49 -4.73 -9.78
C THR A 279 -5.62 -5.54 -9.16
N LEU A 280 -5.47 -6.86 -9.02
CA LEU A 280 -6.47 -7.72 -8.38
C LEU A 280 -6.63 -7.40 -6.89
N THR A 281 -5.56 -7.01 -6.21
CA THR A 281 -5.59 -6.73 -4.77
C THR A 281 -6.05 -5.33 -4.42
N ASN A 282 -5.75 -4.33 -5.26
CA ASN A 282 -6.12 -2.93 -5.03
C ASN A 282 -7.41 -2.50 -5.75
N GLY A 283 -7.75 -3.15 -6.86
CA GLY A 283 -8.92 -2.84 -7.69
C GLY A 283 -10.26 -2.91 -6.92
N PRO A 284 -10.54 -3.99 -6.16
CA PRO A 284 -11.81 -4.11 -5.44
C PRO A 284 -12.04 -3.00 -4.41
N SER A 285 -11.01 -2.60 -3.65
CA SER A 285 -11.10 -1.50 -2.68
C SER A 285 -11.48 -0.19 -3.34
N ALA A 286 -10.87 0.12 -4.48
CA ALA A 286 -11.21 1.31 -5.24
C ALA A 286 -12.62 1.31 -5.81
N LEU A 287 -13.11 0.17 -6.29
CA LEU A 287 -14.48 0.04 -6.78
C LEU A 287 -15.49 0.31 -5.67
N VAL A 288 -15.24 -0.19 -4.46
CA VAL A 288 -16.08 0.10 -3.28
C VAL A 288 -16.08 1.59 -2.95
N HIS A 289 -14.90 2.24 -2.95
CA HIS A 289 -14.81 3.68 -2.72
C HIS A 289 -15.52 4.50 -3.80
N LEU A 290 -15.43 4.08 -5.07
CA LEU A 290 -16.13 4.71 -6.18
C LEU A 290 -17.65 4.54 -6.06
N ALA A 291 -18.12 3.33 -5.80
CA ALA A 291 -19.55 3.03 -5.65
C ALA A 291 -20.15 3.84 -4.50
N ARG A 292 -19.47 3.90 -3.35
CA ARG A 292 -19.91 4.71 -2.21
C ARG A 292 -20.04 6.19 -2.55
N HIS A 293 -19.11 6.72 -3.33
CA HIS A 293 -19.17 8.12 -3.75
C HIS A 293 -20.28 8.36 -4.78
N ALA A 294 -20.41 7.49 -5.79
CA ALA A 294 -21.39 7.61 -6.87
C ALA A 294 -22.84 7.48 -6.37
N TYR A 295 -23.09 6.57 -5.44
CA TYR A 295 -24.43 6.28 -4.91
C TYR A 295 -24.73 6.96 -3.57
N GLN A 296 -23.82 7.79 -3.05
CA GLN A 296 -23.95 8.48 -1.75
C GLN A 296 -24.31 7.55 -0.57
N LEU A 297 -23.82 6.31 -0.62
CA LEU A 297 -24.15 5.28 0.37
C LEU A 297 -23.61 5.64 1.76
N GLN A 298 -24.38 5.31 2.79
CA GLN A 298 -23.98 5.57 4.16
C GLN A 298 -22.78 4.68 4.56
N PRO A 299 -21.92 5.15 5.49
CA PRO A 299 -20.74 4.41 5.93
C PRO A 299 -21.01 2.98 6.42
N GLU A 300 -22.20 2.75 6.97
CA GLU A 300 -22.55 1.50 7.63
C GLU A 300 -23.02 0.41 6.65
N GLU A 301 -23.52 0.79 5.47
CA GLU A 301 -24.12 -0.14 4.50
C GLU A 301 -23.08 -1.06 3.83
N LEU A 302 -21.85 -0.58 3.64
CA LEU A 302 -20.75 -1.35 2.99
C LEU A 302 -19.57 -1.57 3.94
N TYR A 303 -19.79 -1.57 5.25
CA TYR A 303 -18.71 -1.63 6.24
C TYR A 303 -17.86 -2.90 6.10
N ASP A 304 -18.48 -4.09 6.15
CA ASP A 304 -17.77 -5.36 6.05
C ASP A 304 -17.11 -5.55 4.67
N LEU A 305 -17.75 -5.10 3.59
CA LEU A 305 -17.17 -5.15 2.25
C LEU A 305 -15.92 -4.25 2.14
N THR A 306 -15.97 -3.06 2.72
CA THR A 306 -14.81 -2.15 2.81
C THR A 306 -13.67 -2.81 3.59
N MET A 307 -13.99 -3.56 4.65
CA MET A 307 -13.01 -4.31 5.43
C MET A 307 -12.38 -5.47 4.66
N ILE A 308 -13.18 -6.25 3.94
CA ILE A 308 -12.68 -7.34 3.09
C ILE A 308 -11.76 -6.78 2.00
N CYS A 309 -12.17 -5.71 1.33
CA CYS A 309 -11.34 -5.09 0.30
C CYS A 309 -10.05 -4.47 0.86
N SER A 310 -10.10 -3.87 2.05
CA SER A 310 -8.90 -3.36 2.73
C SER A 310 -7.95 -4.50 3.13
N THR A 311 -8.51 -5.63 3.59
CA THR A 311 -7.73 -6.85 3.87
C THR A 311 -7.01 -7.33 2.61
N LEU A 312 -7.70 -7.33 1.47
CA LEU A 312 -7.12 -7.74 0.20
C LEU A 312 -5.95 -6.84 -0.23
N VAL A 313 -6.05 -5.53 0.01
CA VAL A 313 -4.93 -4.60 -0.21
C VAL A 313 -3.74 -4.96 0.67
N ILE A 314 -3.96 -5.20 1.98
CA ILE A 314 -2.88 -5.58 2.91
C ILE A 314 -2.24 -6.91 2.47
N CYS A 315 -3.03 -7.88 2.01
CA CYS A 315 -2.52 -9.14 1.43
C CYS A 315 -1.65 -8.87 0.20
N GLY A 316 -2.05 -7.96 -0.68
CA GLY A 316 -1.23 -7.52 -1.82
C GLY A 316 0.12 -6.98 -1.38
N LYS A 317 0.14 -6.09 -0.38
CA LYS A 317 1.36 -5.50 0.19
C LYS A 317 2.30 -6.53 0.80
N ALA A 318 1.75 -7.54 1.48
CA ALA A 318 2.53 -8.60 2.08
C ALA A 318 3.03 -9.66 1.07
N SER A 319 2.29 -9.90 -0.01
CA SER A 319 2.60 -10.96 -0.99
C SER A 319 3.69 -10.60 -2.00
N ASN A 320 4.13 -9.33 -2.06
CA ASN A 320 5.15 -8.87 -3.01
C ASN A 320 6.42 -9.75 -3.03
N PHE A 321 6.90 -10.21 -1.87
CA PHE A 321 8.02 -11.16 -1.78
C PHE A 321 7.79 -12.48 -2.51
N ILE A 322 6.60 -13.07 -2.37
CA ILE A 322 6.23 -14.30 -3.06
C ILE A 322 6.27 -14.07 -4.57
N LEU A 323 5.77 -12.93 -5.04
CA LEU A 323 5.75 -12.57 -6.46
C LEU A 323 7.17 -12.43 -7.03
N PHE A 324 8.09 -11.80 -6.30
CA PHE A 324 9.51 -11.72 -6.70
C PHE A 324 10.20 -13.08 -6.72
N CYS A 325 9.90 -13.94 -5.73
CA CYS A 325 10.43 -15.30 -5.66
C CYS A 325 9.93 -16.16 -6.83
N LEU A 326 8.63 -16.12 -7.14
CA LEU A 326 8.05 -16.92 -8.21
C LEU A 326 8.49 -16.42 -9.59
N GLY A 327 8.42 -15.11 -9.82
CA GLY A 327 8.66 -14.53 -11.13
C GLY A 327 10.14 -14.52 -11.54
N SER A 328 11.08 -14.14 -10.66
CA SER A 328 12.46 -13.89 -11.08
C SER A 328 13.41 -15.02 -10.69
N LYS A 329 13.87 -15.80 -11.69
CA LYS A 329 14.95 -16.80 -11.51
C LYS A 329 16.24 -16.14 -10.99
N HIS A 330 16.54 -14.92 -11.45
CA HIS A 330 17.72 -14.17 -11.02
C HIS A 330 17.62 -13.74 -9.55
N PHE A 331 16.43 -13.34 -9.11
CA PHE A 331 16.15 -13.04 -7.69
C PHE A 331 16.34 -14.30 -6.82
N ARG A 332 15.74 -15.43 -7.20
CA ARG A 332 15.89 -16.72 -6.49
C ARG A 332 17.35 -17.14 -6.33
N VAL A 333 18.12 -17.14 -7.42
CA VAL A 333 19.54 -17.52 -7.38
C VAL A 333 20.35 -16.60 -6.47
N ARG A 334 20.03 -15.30 -6.43
CA ARG A 334 20.73 -14.36 -5.55
C ARG A 334 20.33 -14.53 -4.09
N LEU A 335 19.05 -14.73 -3.81
CA LEU A 335 18.55 -15.04 -2.47
C LEU A 335 19.25 -16.28 -1.91
N LEU A 336 19.32 -17.35 -2.71
CA LEU A 336 20.04 -18.58 -2.36
C LEU A 336 21.53 -18.34 -2.09
N ARG A 337 22.22 -17.52 -2.90
CA ARG A 337 23.62 -17.16 -2.63
C ARG A 337 23.78 -16.34 -1.35
N LEU A 338 22.84 -15.46 -1.03
CA LEU A 338 22.88 -14.66 0.20
C LEU A 338 22.62 -15.51 1.44
N THR A 339 21.67 -16.44 1.37
CA THR A 339 21.43 -17.40 2.46
C THR A 339 22.61 -18.35 2.64
N GLN A 340 23.15 -18.91 1.55
CA GLN A 340 24.35 -19.76 1.60
C GLN A 340 25.57 -19.03 2.18
N ARG A 341 25.82 -17.78 1.79
CA ARG A 341 26.93 -16.98 2.37
C ARG A 341 26.73 -16.69 3.86
N LYS A 342 25.51 -16.42 4.30
CA LYS A 342 25.19 -16.22 5.72
C LYS A 342 25.34 -17.51 6.53
N VAL A 343 24.89 -18.64 5.98
CA VAL A 343 25.03 -19.98 6.58
C VAL A 343 26.52 -20.35 6.69
N ASN A 344 27.29 -20.20 5.62
CA ASN A 344 28.72 -20.52 5.64
C ASN A 344 29.52 -19.61 6.58
N ARG A 345 29.15 -18.33 6.73
CA ARG A 345 29.74 -17.45 7.75
C ARG A 345 29.43 -17.90 9.17
N LYS A 346 28.20 -18.37 9.44
CA LYS A 346 27.81 -18.88 10.75
C LYS A 346 28.53 -20.20 11.10
N ILE A 347 28.72 -21.07 10.11
CA ILE A 347 29.43 -22.35 10.28
C ILE A 347 30.94 -22.12 10.47
N GLY A 348 31.54 -21.13 9.82
CA GLY A 348 32.96 -20.80 10.01
C GLY A 348 33.28 -19.98 11.28
N THR A 349 32.28 -19.65 12.08
CA THR A 349 32.42 -18.98 13.39
C THR A 349 32.05 -19.88 14.57
N LEU A 350 31.63 -21.12 14.29
CA LEU A 350 31.51 -22.23 15.23
C LEU A 350 32.77 -23.10 15.08
#